data_AF-A0A0K1JKX5-F1
#
_entry.id   AF-A0A0K1JKX5-F1
#
_cell.length_a   1.000
_cell.length_b   1.000
_cell.length_c   1.000
_cell.angle_alpha   90.00
_cell.angle_beta   90.00
_cell.angle_gamma   90.00
#
_symmetry.space_group_name_H-M   'P 1'
#
loop_
_entity.id
_entity.type
_entity.pdbx_description
1 polymer ?
#
loop_
_entity_poly.entity_id
_entity_poly.type
_entity_poly.pdbx_seq_one_letter_code
_entity_poly.pdbx_strand_id
1 'polypeptide(L)'
;MAWSGLAGPGAPTDLPQAGAPVGRAMRFLETLSERIRNMHADRLRLALAVIVVALLFWWITVTAGDPSFLWSVIWLLLLALTVLDVQQPIGAIFLVTSAWLWFVGSPSVTTWWALPASGCLLLIHALLALASEGPEIAPVPPVIRAIWRRRVLIVLSLTTLVALIVLTLAVRPGHSLPLSIMGLALLTIGLVLLSRYATVSTRDAESNTSED
;
A
#
# COMPACT_ATOMS: atom_id res chain seq x y z
N MET A 1 -42.73 -63.31 11.26
CA MET A 1 -41.30 -63.61 11.41
C MET A 1 -40.57 -62.29 11.61
N ALA A 2 -39.87 -62.19 12.73
CA ALA A 2 -39.31 -60.96 13.28
C ALA A 2 -38.06 -60.50 12.51
N TRP A 3 -37.99 -59.20 12.20
CA TRP A 3 -36.76 -58.53 11.77
C TRP A 3 -36.12 -57.89 13.00
N SER A 4 -35.22 -58.65 13.60
CA SER A 4 -34.31 -58.23 14.66
C SER A 4 -32.95 -57.89 14.07
N GLY A 5 -32.45 -56.69 14.39
CA GLY A 5 -31.01 -56.44 14.47
C GLY A 5 -30.40 -55.67 13.31
N LEU A 6 -30.28 -54.36 13.47
CA LEU A 6 -29.20 -53.54 12.91
C LEU A 6 -28.94 -52.36 13.86
N ALA A 7 -28.42 -52.68 15.05
CA ALA A 7 -27.77 -51.70 15.91
C ALA A 7 -26.34 -51.52 15.37
N GLY A 8 -26.15 -50.50 14.53
CA GLY A 8 -24.83 -50.09 14.06
C GLY A 8 -24.04 -49.39 15.18
N PRO A 9 -22.71 -49.61 15.27
CA PRO A 9 -21.85 -49.05 16.30
C PRO A 9 -21.85 -47.52 16.25
N GLY A 10 -21.90 -46.91 17.44
CA GLY A 10 -22.04 -45.47 17.64
C GLY A 10 -21.04 -44.65 16.83
N ALA A 11 -21.57 -43.65 16.12
CA ALA A 11 -20.75 -42.64 15.46
C ALA A 11 -19.86 -41.96 16.51
N PRO A 12 -18.53 -41.92 16.32
CA PRO A 12 -17.67 -41.11 17.18
C PRO A 12 -18.12 -39.67 17.06
N THR A 13 -18.66 -39.15 18.15
CA THR A 13 -18.95 -37.73 18.32
C THR A 13 -17.62 -37.05 18.60
N ASP A 14 -16.87 -36.78 17.53
CA ASP A 14 -15.71 -35.90 17.57
C ASP A 14 -16.21 -34.50 17.92
N LEU A 15 -16.27 -34.21 19.22
CA LEU A 15 -16.54 -32.88 19.72
C LEU A 15 -15.44 -31.95 19.17
N PRO A 16 -15.80 -30.85 18.48
CA PRO A 16 -14.80 -29.91 17.97
C PRO A 16 -13.97 -29.40 19.14
N GLN A 17 -12.67 -29.72 19.13
CA GLN A 17 -11.73 -29.31 20.18
C GLN A 17 -11.71 -27.78 20.28
N ALA A 18 -12.44 -27.25 21.26
CA ALA A 18 -12.52 -25.82 21.57
C ALA A 18 -11.18 -25.22 22.08
N GLY A 19 -10.12 -26.03 22.21
CA GLY A 19 -8.76 -25.60 22.56
C GLY A 19 -7.91 -25.11 21.37
N ALA A 20 -8.42 -25.17 20.13
CA ALA A 20 -7.68 -24.81 18.93
C ALA A 20 -7.32 -23.31 18.69
N PRO A 21 -7.99 -22.29 19.28
CA PRO A 21 -7.68 -20.90 18.92
C PRO A 21 -6.43 -20.34 19.62
N VAL A 22 -6.24 -20.65 20.92
CA VAL A 22 -5.11 -20.13 21.70
C VAL A 22 -3.78 -20.73 21.21
N GLY A 23 -3.76 -22.04 20.94
CA GLY A 23 -2.58 -22.72 20.38
C GLY A 23 -2.24 -22.29 18.94
N ARG A 24 -3.17 -21.70 18.20
CA ARG A 24 -2.89 -21.10 16.88
C ARG A 24 -2.30 -19.70 17.03
N ALA A 25 -2.83 -18.89 17.95
CA ALA A 25 -2.32 -17.55 18.23
C ALA A 25 -0.87 -17.61 18.75
N MET A 26 -0.57 -18.52 19.67
CA MET A 26 0.79 -18.64 20.21
C MET A 26 1.82 -19.07 19.16
N ARG A 27 1.47 -20.07 18.33
CA ARG A 27 2.33 -20.49 17.20
C ARG A 27 2.54 -19.37 16.18
N PHE A 28 1.53 -18.53 15.95
CA PHE A 28 1.65 -17.36 15.08
C PHE A 28 2.59 -16.30 15.67
N LEU A 29 2.54 -16.08 16.99
CA LEU A 29 3.47 -15.15 17.65
C LEU A 29 4.92 -15.65 17.63
N GLU A 30 5.13 -16.96 17.79
CA GLU A 30 6.46 -17.58 17.69
C GLU A 30 7.05 -17.40 16.29
N THR A 31 6.29 -17.75 15.24
CA THR A 31 6.74 -17.59 13.85
C THR A 31 6.98 -16.13 13.48
N LEU A 32 6.16 -15.20 13.98
CA LEU A 32 6.40 -13.77 13.81
C LEU A 32 7.70 -13.32 14.49
N SER A 33 7.95 -13.79 15.72
CA SER A 33 9.16 -13.44 16.46
C SER A 33 10.42 -13.92 15.73
N GLU A 34 10.39 -15.14 15.19
CA GLU A 34 11.49 -15.71 14.41
C GLU A 34 11.68 -14.97 13.10
N ARG A 35 10.58 -14.62 12.41
CA ARG A 35 10.63 -13.85 11.16
C ARG A 35 11.25 -12.48 11.39
N ILE A 36 10.84 -11.75 12.42
CA ILE A 36 11.40 -10.43 12.77
C ILE A 36 12.88 -10.56 13.11
N ARG A 37 13.26 -11.59 13.87
CA ARG A 37 14.65 -11.83 14.27
C ARG A 37 15.55 -12.17 13.08
N ASN A 38 15.02 -12.86 12.08
CA ASN A 38 15.75 -13.29 10.88
C ASN A 38 15.64 -12.29 9.72
N MET A 39 14.90 -11.19 9.89
CA MET A 39 14.66 -10.21 8.82
C MET A 39 15.92 -9.39 8.54
N HIS A 40 16.24 -9.20 7.26
CA HIS A 40 17.39 -8.40 6.87
C HIS A 40 17.18 -6.90 7.22
N ALA A 41 18.24 -6.21 7.64
CA ALA A 41 18.16 -4.82 8.13
C ALA A 41 17.52 -3.84 7.14
N ASP A 42 17.71 -4.05 5.83
CA ASP A 42 17.11 -3.20 4.79
C ASP A 42 15.59 -3.36 4.71
N ARG A 43 15.04 -4.55 4.99
CA ARG A 43 13.58 -4.78 5.05
C ARG A 43 12.97 -4.14 6.29
N LEU A 44 13.67 -4.19 7.42
CA LEU A 44 13.26 -3.50 8.64
C LEU A 44 13.20 -1.97 8.44
N ARG A 45 14.19 -1.40 7.75
CA ARG A 45 14.20 0.03 7.38
C ARG A 45 13.02 0.40 6.47
N LEU A 46 12.68 -0.47 5.51
CA LEU A 46 11.51 -0.30 4.64
C LEU A 46 10.20 -0.32 5.44
N ALA A 47 10.03 -1.29 6.35
CA ALA A 47 8.87 -1.36 7.23
C ALA A 47 8.75 -0.12 8.11
N LEU A 48 9.87 0.35 8.70
CA LEU A 48 9.89 1.57 9.50
C LEU A 48 9.54 2.81 8.66
N ALA A 49 10.03 2.89 7.42
CA ALA A 49 9.64 3.96 6.50
C ALA A 49 8.14 3.94 6.19
N VAL A 50 7.53 2.77 5.98
CA VAL A 50 6.08 2.64 5.80
C VAL A 50 5.33 3.15 7.03
N ILE A 51 5.75 2.75 8.24
CA ILE A 51 5.14 3.21 9.49
C ILE A 51 5.22 4.73 9.62
N VAL A 52 6.39 5.32 9.40
CA VAL A 52 6.60 6.77 9.52
C VAL A 52 5.71 7.53 8.54
N VAL A 53 5.67 7.12 7.26
CA VAL A 53 4.85 7.79 6.25
C VAL A 53 3.36 7.57 6.50
N ALA A 54 2.96 6.39 6.96
CA ALA A 54 1.58 6.10 7.35
C ALA A 54 1.13 6.96 8.54
N LEU A 55 1.96 7.09 9.57
CA LEU A 55 1.67 7.96 10.71
C LEU A 55 1.60 9.44 10.31
N LEU A 56 2.44 9.86 9.35
CA LEU A 56 2.36 11.20 8.77
C LEU A 56 1.03 11.41 8.03
N PHE A 57 0.60 10.45 7.23
CA PHE A 57 -0.72 10.46 6.58
C PHE A 57 -1.87 10.53 7.61
N TRP A 58 -1.78 9.72 8.66
CA TRP A 58 -2.75 9.73 9.76
C TRP A 58 -2.83 11.10 10.42
N TRP A 59 -1.68 11.67 10.77
CA TRP A 59 -1.60 13.02 11.33
C TRP A 59 -2.22 14.07 10.41
N ILE A 60 -1.89 14.05 9.11
CA ILE A 60 -2.50 14.94 8.11
C ILE A 60 -4.02 14.78 8.09
N THR A 61 -4.52 13.56 8.11
CA THR A 61 -5.97 13.25 8.08
C THR A 61 -6.68 13.81 9.32
N VAL A 62 -6.10 13.62 10.50
CA VAL A 62 -6.61 14.17 11.78
C VAL A 62 -6.52 15.70 11.84
N THR A 63 -5.53 16.31 11.19
CA THR A 63 -5.44 17.78 11.11
C THR A 63 -6.42 18.37 10.10
N ALA A 64 -6.76 17.63 9.05
CA ALA A 64 -7.66 18.07 8.00
C ALA A 64 -9.14 17.92 8.38
N GLY A 65 -9.47 16.97 9.27
CA GLY A 65 -10.81 16.71 9.77
C GLY A 65 -10.78 15.75 10.96
N ASP A 66 -11.96 15.37 11.48
CA ASP A 66 -12.06 14.53 12.67
C ASP A 66 -12.54 13.10 12.30
N PRO A 67 -11.62 12.17 11.97
CA PRO A 67 -11.99 10.80 11.65
C PRO A 67 -12.55 10.10 12.90
N SER A 68 -13.60 9.30 12.73
CA SER A 68 -14.17 8.57 13.89
C SER A 68 -13.12 7.70 14.57
N PHE A 69 -13.20 7.61 15.91
CA PHE A 69 -12.32 6.75 16.71
C PHE A 69 -12.30 5.29 16.21
N LEU A 70 -13.45 4.72 15.87
CA LEU A 70 -13.56 3.33 15.41
C LEU A 70 -12.79 3.10 14.10
N TRP A 71 -12.92 4.01 13.13
CA TRP A 71 -12.13 3.97 11.88
C TRP A 71 -10.63 4.14 12.13
N SER A 72 -10.25 4.95 13.11
CA SER A 72 -8.85 5.12 13.53
C SER A 72 -8.23 3.81 14.01
N VAL A 73 -8.96 3.09 14.86
CA VAL A 73 -8.52 1.80 15.41
C VAL A 73 -8.41 0.74 14.31
N ILE A 74 -9.38 0.66 13.40
CA ILE A 74 -9.33 -0.26 12.25
C ILE A 74 -8.12 0.05 11.36
N TRP A 75 -7.87 1.34 11.09
CA TRP A 75 -6.75 1.76 10.25
C TRP A 75 -5.40 1.41 10.87
N LEU A 76 -5.23 1.62 12.19
CA LEU A 76 -4.02 1.22 12.92
C LEU A 76 -3.83 -0.31 12.94
N LEU A 77 -4.91 -1.08 13.06
CA LEU A 77 -4.86 -2.54 12.98
C LEU A 77 -4.40 -3.00 11.59
N LEU A 78 -4.90 -2.38 10.52
CA LEU A 78 -4.47 -2.67 9.16
C LEU A 78 -3.00 -2.29 8.92
N LEU A 79 -2.54 -1.17 9.48
CA LEU A 79 -1.13 -0.78 9.44
C LEU A 79 -0.25 -1.85 10.12
N ALA A 80 -0.64 -2.29 11.32
CA ALA A 80 0.07 -3.34 12.04
C ALA A 80 0.12 -4.65 11.24
N LEU A 81 -1.01 -5.07 10.67
CA LEU A 81 -1.09 -6.27 9.83
C LEU A 81 -0.21 -6.16 8.58
N THR A 82 -0.18 -4.98 7.94
CA THR A 82 0.63 -4.73 6.74
C THR A 82 2.13 -4.79 7.04
N VAL A 83 2.56 -4.35 8.22
CA VAL A 83 3.95 -4.43 8.67
C VAL A 83 4.35 -5.87 9.02
N LEU A 84 3.45 -6.62 9.65
CA LEU A 84 3.69 -8.01 10.05
C LEU A 84 3.65 -8.96 8.86
N ASP A 85 2.84 -8.66 7.86
CA ASP A 85 2.72 -9.45 6.64
C ASP A 85 2.58 -8.56 5.40
N VAL A 86 3.70 -8.35 4.72
CA VAL A 86 3.79 -7.59 3.46
C VAL A 86 3.29 -8.43 2.27
N GLN A 87 2.25 -9.25 2.47
CA GLN A 87 1.59 -9.89 1.36
C GLN A 87 0.68 -8.89 0.64
N GLN A 88 0.64 -9.02 -0.69
CA GLN A 88 -0.07 -8.10 -1.57
C GLN A 88 -1.54 -7.80 -1.19
N PRO A 89 -2.38 -8.75 -0.73
CA PRO A 89 -3.78 -8.42 -0.43
C PRO A 89 -3.94 -7.48 0.76
N ILE A 90 -3.15 -7.64 1.83
CA ILE A 90 -3.29 -6.83 3.05
C ILE A 90 -2.83 -5.39 2.77
N GLY A 91 -1.69 -5.23 2.09
CA GLY A 91 -1.18 -3.91 1.71
C GLY A 91 -2.14 -3.16 0.76
N ALA A 92 -2.80 -3.87 -0.16
CA ALA A 92 -3.82 -3.28 -1.03
C ALA A 92 -5.05 -2.82 -0.25
N ILE A 93 -5.55 -3.64 0.68
CA ILE A 93 -6.67 -3.28 1.56
C ILE A 93 -6.30 -2.04 2.37
N PHE A 94 -5.11 -2.01 2.98
CA PHE A 94 -4.64 -0.86 3.75
C PHE A 94 -4.60 0.44 2.92
N LEU A 95 -4.12 0.38 1.68
CA LEU A 95 -4.12 1.53 0.77
C LEU A 95 -5.55 2.01 0.42
N VAL A 96 -6.44 1.08 0.08
CA VAL A 96 -7.83 1.40 -0.24
C VAL A 96 -8.54 2.00 0.99
N THR A 97 -8.33 1.43 2.17
CA THR A 97 -8.88 1.96 3.42
C THR A 97 -8.29 3.34 3.74
N SER A 98 -7.02 3.58 3.46
CA SER A 98 -6.39 4.90 3.65
C SER A 98 -7.01 5.95 2.71
N ALA A 99 -7.21 5.62 1.44
CA ALA A 99 -7.88 6.51 0.49
C ALA A 99 -9.35 6.77 0.89
N TRP A 100 -10.06 5.73 1.34
CA TRP A 100 -11.42 5.84 1.86
C TRP A 100 -11.49 6.73 3.11
N LEU A 101 -10.56 6.55 4.05
CA LEU A 101 -10.47 7.34 5.26
C LEU A 101 -10.26 8.83 4.94
N TRP A 102 -9.41 9.15 3.95
CA TRP A 102 -9.26 10.53 3.48
C TRP A 102 -10.57 11.07 2.90
N PHE A 103 -11.26 10.29 2.07
CA PHE A 103 -12.50 10.71 1.42
C PHE A 103 -13.64 10.96 2.41
N VAL A 104 -13.75 10.14 3.46
CA VAL A 104 -14.80 10.26 4.48
C VAL A 104 -14.42 11.24 5.59
N GLY A 105 -13.14 11.34 5.94
CA GLY A 105 -12.66 12.16 7.04
C GLY A 105 -12.37 13.62 6.68
N SER A 106 -12.11 13.93 5.40
CA SER A 106 -11.77 15.28 4.96
C SER A 106 -13.02 16.06 4.52
N PRO A 107 -13.21 17.31 4.99
CA PRO A 107 -14.38 18.14 4.64
C PRO A 107 -14.40 18.55 3.16
N SER A 108 -13.25 18.53 2.46
CA SER A 108 -13.18 18.75 1.02
C SER A 108 -11.92 18.13 0.39
N VAL A 109 -12.09 17.56 -0.80
CA VAL A 109 -11.00 17.03 -1.64
C VAL A 109 -10.03 18.11 -2.16
N THR A 110 -10.40 19.39 -2.07
CA THR A 110 -9.58 20.53 -2.52
C THR A 110 -8.86 21.26 -1.40
N THR A 111 -8.80 20.69 -0.19
CA THR A 111 -8.04 21.28 0.92
C THR A 111 -6.54 21.27 0.62
N TRP A 112 -5.81 22.26 1.16
CA TRP A 112 -4.34 22.33 1.06
C TRP A 112 -3.65 21.06 1.60
N TRP A 113 -4.33 20.33 2.48
CA TRP A 113 -3.91 19.05 3.05
C TRP A 113 -4.01 17.86 2.09
N ALA A 114 -4.77 17.96 0.99
CA ALA A 114 -4.91 16.89 -0.01
C ALA A 114 -3.58 16.58 -0.72
N LEU A 115 -2.76 17.61 -0.94
CA LEU A 115 -1.42 17.50 -1.52
C LEU A 115 -0.50 16.61 -0.67
N PRO A 116 -0.20 16.96 0.60
CA PRO A 116 0.66 16.12 1.42
C PRO A 116 0.04 14.74 1.72
N ALA A 117 -1.29 14.63 1.84
CA ALA A 117 -1.97 13.34 2.02
C ALA A 117 -1.77 12.39 0.82
N SER A 118 -1.98 12.89 -0.40
CA SER A 118 -1.75 12.10 -1.63
C SER A 118 -0.28 11.73 -1.82
N GLY A 119 0.65 12.63 -1.45
CA GLY A 119 2.08 12.33 -1.41
C GLY A 119 2.42 11.18 -0.47
N CYS A 120 1.82 11.16 0.73
CA CYS A 120 2.01 10.06 1.67
C CYS A 120 1.43 8.74 1.14
N LEU A 121 0.21 8.75 0.58
CA LEU A 121 -0.38 7.56 -0.04
C LEU A 121 0.47 6.99 -1.18
N LEU A 122 1.02 7.86 -2.02
CA LEU A 122 1.91 7.47 -3.11
C LEU A 122 3.20 6.83 -2.59
N LEU A 123 3.79 7.42 -1.54
CA LEU A 123 4.98 6.89 -0.89
C LEU A 123 4.70 5.54 -0.22
N ILE A 124 3.58 5.39 0.50
CA ILE A 124 3.16 4.11 1.09
C ILE A 124 2.99 3.06 -0.01
N HIS A 125 2.27 3.38 -1.08
CA HIS A 125 2.05 2.44 -2.19
C HIS A 125 3.37 2.00 -2.81
N ALA A 126 4.26 2.96 -3.07
CA ALA A 126 5.55 2.64 -3.62
C ALA A 126 6.34 1.73 -2.65
N LEU A 127 6.41 2.09 -1.37
CA LEU A 127 7.18 1.34 -0.37
C LEU A 127 6.66 -0.09 -0.22
N LEU A 128 5.34 -0.28 -0.26
CA LEU A 128 4.70 -1.60 -0.27
C LEU A 128 5.00 -2.38 -1.55
N ALA A 129 4.98 -1.73 -2.71
CA ALA A 129 5.37 -2.36 -3.97
C ALA A 129 6.83 -2.83 -3.93
N LEU A 130 7.74 -2.00 -3.44
CA LEU A 130 9.16 -2.35 -3.27
C LEU A 130 9.34 -3.46 -2.22
N ALA A 131 8.57 -3.42 -1.14
CA ALA A 131 8.59 -4.46 -0.11
C ALA A 131 8.06 -5.81 -0.64
N SER A 132 7.17 -5.80 -1.65
CA SER A 132 6.68 -7.01 -2.32
C SER A 132 7.64 -7.56 -3.39
N GLU A 133 8.66 -6.80 -3.81
CA GLU A 133 9.64 -7.26 -4.79
C GLU A 133 10.71 -8.15 -4.13
N GLY A 134 10.72 -9.43 -4.50
CA GLY A 134 11.77 -10.40 -4.18
C GLY A 134 11.67 -11.08 -2.80
N PRO A 135 12.43 -12.17 -2.59
CA PRO A 135 12.44 -12.91 -1.34
C PRO A 135 12.95 -12.05 -0.16
N GLU A 136 12.43 -12.31 1.04
CA GLU A 136 12.71 -11.51 2.24
C GLU A 136 14.16 -11.55 2.71
N ILE A 137 14.87 -12.60 2.32
CA ILE A 137 16.22 -12.94 2.81
C ILE A 137 17.30 -12.20 1.99
N ALA A 138 16.98 -11.73 0.77
CA ALA A 138 17.95 -11.10 -0.11
C ALA A 138 17.99 -9.57 0.07
N PRO A 139 19.19 -8.95 0.10
CA PRO A 139 19.33 -7.51 0.08
C PRO A 139 18.81 -6.93 -1.23
N VAL A 140 18.20 -5.75 -1.18
CA VAL A 140 17.72 -5.06 -2.39
C VAL A 140 18.91 -4.44 -3.13
N PRO A 141 19.16 -4.81 -4.41
CA PRO A 141 20.25 -4.22 -5.19
C PRO A 141 20.18 -2.69 -5.21
N PRO A 142 21.31 -1.99 -5.04
CA PRO A 142 21.34 -0.51 -4.99
C PRO A 142 20.86 0.12 -6.31
N VAL A 143 21.06 -0.56 -7.44
CA VAL A 143 20.59 -0.13 -8.76
C VAL A 143 19.06 -0.05 -8.81
N ILE A 144 18.38 -1.07 -8.28
CA ILE A 144 16.90 -1.10 -8.21
C ILE A 144 16.41 0.04 -7.31
N ARG A 145 17.06 0.26 -6.15
CA ARG A 145 16.74 1.37 -5.25
C ARG A 145 16.87 2.73 -5.94
N ALA A 146 17.93 2.96 -6.72
CA ALA A 146 18.16 4.23 -7.41
C ALA A 146 17.12 4.48 -8.52
N ILE A 147 16.84 3.47 -9.35
CA ILE A 147 15.81 3.55 -10.41
C ILE A 147 14.44 3.80 -9.78
N TRP A 148 14.12 3.07 -8.72
CA TRP A 148 12.87 3.20 -8.00
C TRP A 148 12.71 4.58 -7.37
N ARG A 149 13.75 5.09 -6.68
CA ARG A 149 13.75 6.45 -6.11
C ARG A 149 13.50 7.51 -7.19
N ARG A 150 14.14 7.39 -8.35
CA ARG A 150 13.93 8.30 -9.47
C ARG A 150 12.49 8.26 -9.98
N ARG A 151 11.92 7.07 -10.15
CA ARG A 151 10.52 6.90 -10.58
C ARG A 151 9.54 7.51 -9.57
N VAL A 152 9.73 7.25 -8.28
CA VAL A 152 8.89 7.82 -7.22
C VAL A 152 8.99 9.34 -7.22
N LEU A 153 10.20 9.91 -7.32
CA LEU A 153 10.39 11.36 -7.37
C LEU A 153 9.73 11.98 -8.61
N ILE A 154 9.81 11.35 -9.78
CA ILE A 154 9.13 11.81 -10.99
C ILE A 154 7.62 11.82 -10.79
N VAL A 155 7.05 10.71 -10.32
CA VAL A 155 5.60 10.59 -10.12
C VAL A 155 5.12 11.60 -9.08
N LEU A 156 5.84 11.72 -7.95
CA LEU A 156 5.51 12.65 -6.87
C LEU A 156 5.62 14.12 -7.32
N SER A 157 6.64 14.46 -8.12
CA SER A 157 6.78 15.81 -8.67
C SER A 157 5.65 16.13 -9.64
N LEU A 158 5.27 15.16 -10.47
CA LEU A 158 4.20 15.30 -11.43
C LEU A 158 2.84 15.45 -10.75
N THR A 159 2.51 14.59 -9.78
CA THR A 159 1.26 14.67 -9.02
C THR A 159 1.17 15.98 -8.24
N THR A 160 2.29 16.44 -7.66
CA THR A 160 2.35 17.74 -6.98
C THR A 160 2.09 18.89 -7.94
N LEU A 161 2.75 18.91 -9.11
CA LEU A 161 2.57 19.95 -10.13
C LEU A 161 1.11 19.99 -10.62
N VAL A 162 0.55 18.83 -10.93
CA VAL A 162 -0.84 18.62 -11.35
C VAL A 162 -1.81 19.17 -10.31
N ALA A 163 -1.66 18.79 -9.04
CA ALA A 163 -2.52 19.28 -7.97
C ALA A 163 -2.37 20.80 -7.75
N LEU A 164 -1.17 21.36 -7.91
CA LEU A 164 -0.94 22.81 -7.84
C LEU A 164 -1.65 23.56 -8.98
N ILE A 165 -1.63 23.00 -10.20
CA ILE A 165 -2.40 23.52 -11.34
C ILE A 165 -3.91 23.46 -11.06
N VAL A 166 -4.42 22.35 -10.50
CA VAL A 166 -5.86 22.27 -10.12
C VAL A 166 -6.21 23.33 -9.09
N LEU A 167 -5.40 23.47 -8.03
CA LEU A 167 -5.60 24.46 -6.98
C LEU A 167 -5.64 25.88 -7.56
N THR A 168 -4.71 26.23 -8.45
CA THR A 168 -4.67 27.57 -9.08
C THR A 168 -5.85 27.82 -10.02
N LEU A 169 -6.33 26.81 -10.74
CA LEU A 169 -7.51 26.93 -11.62
C LEU A 169 -8.82 26.99 -10.84
N ALA A 170 -8.93 26.27 -9.72
CA ALA A 170 -10.13 26.20 -8.89
C ALA A 170 -10.48 27.53 -8.19
N VAL A 171 -9.51 28.46 -8.06
CA VAL A 171 -9.74 29.79 -7.48
C VAL A 171 -10.56 30.71 -8.40
N ARG A 172 -10.70 30.38 -9.70
CA ARG A 172 -11.47 31.20 -10.65
C ARG A 172 -12.95 30.77 -10.72
N PRO A 173 -13.91 31.64 -10.36
CA PRO A 173 -15.32 31.33 -10.52
C PRO A 173 -15.66 31.18 -12.01
N GLY A 174 -16.18 30.01 -12.41
CA GLY A 174 -16.70 29.75 -13.76
C GLY A 174 -16.05 28.61 -14.55
N HIS A 175 -15.02 27.92 -14.03
CA HIS A 175 -14.41 26.78 -14.72
C HIS A 175 -14.99 25.44 -14.26
N SER A 176 -15.34 24.58 -15.22
CA SER A 176 -15.82 23.22 -14.96
C SER A 176 -14.68 22.32 -14.50
N LEU A 177 -14.58 22.14 -13.17
CA LEU A 177 -13.74 21.16 -12.47
C LEU A 177 -13.59 19.78 -13.15
N PRO A 178 -14.64 19.15 -13.73
CA PRO A 178 -14.49 17.83 -14.36
C PRO A 178 -13.58 17.81 -15.60
N LEU A 179 -13.52 18.89 -16.40
CA LEU A 179 -12.68 18.96 -17.61
C LEU A 179 -11.19 19.10 -17.26
N SER A 180 -10.88 19.84 -16.20
CA SER A 180 -9.51 20.01 -15.70
C SER A 180 -8.98 18.73 -15.07
N ILE A 181 -9.81 17.99 -14.32
CA ILE A 181 -9.46 16.67 -13.77
C ILE A 181 -9.20 15.65 -14.89
N MET A 182 -10.05 15.62 -15.93
CA MET A 182 -9.93 14.67 -17.04
C MET A 182 -8.70 14.96 -17.92
N GLY A 183 -8.43 16.23 -18.23
CA GLY A 183 -7.22 16.63 -18.97
C GLY A 183 -5.92 16.31 -18.21
N LEU A 184 -5.93 16.43 -16.88
CA LEU A 184 -4.79 16.07 -16.04
C LEU A 184 -4.57 14.57 -15.89
N ALA A 185 -5.64 13.77 -15.87
CA ALA A 185 -5.55 12.32 -15.88
C ALA A 185 -4.91 11.83 -17.19
N LEU A 186 -5.30 12.41 -18.33
CA LEU A 186 -4.67 12.12 -19.62
C LEU A 186 -3.19 12.56 -19.66
N LEU A 187 -2.85 13.70 -19.06
CA LEU A 187 -1.48 14.21 -19.06
C LEU A 187 -0.56 13.39 -18.16
N THR A 188 -1.04 12.95 -17.00
CA THR A 188 -0.31 12.02 -16.11
C THR A 188 -0.12 10.65 -16.76
N ILE A 189 -1.16 10.10 -17.42
CA ILE A 189 -1.05 8.85 -18.19
C ILE A 189 -0.03 9.00 -19.33
N GLY A 190 -0.10 10.08 -20.10
CA GLY A 190 0.83 10.36 -21.19
C GLY A 190 2.28 10.46 -20.74
N LEU A 191 2.53 11.09 -19.58
CA LEU A 191 3.89 11.24 -19.05
C LEU A 191 4.46 9.93 -18.49
N VAL A 192 3.60 9.11 -17.87
CA VAL A 192 3.97 7.76 -17.42
C VAL A 192 4.37 6.90 -18.63
N LEU A 193 3.58 6.94 -19.71
CA LEU A 193 3.91 6.25 -20.96
C LEU A 193 5.22 6.76 -21.57
N LEU A 194 5.43 8.07 -21.61
CA LEU A 194 6.65 8.67 -22.14
C LEU A 194 7.90 8.25 -21.33
N SER A 195 7.79 8.22 -20.00
CA SER A 195 8.88 7.78 -19.12
C SER A 195 9.26 6.30 -19.33
N ARG A 196 8.26 5.46 -19.64
CA ARG A 196 8.47 4.04 -19.98
C ARG A 196 9.20 3.91 -21.31
N TYR A 197 8.78 4.66 -22.32
CA TYR A 197 9.43 4.69 -23.64
C TYR A 197 10.89 5.13 -23.56
N ALA A 198 11.20 6.18 -22.79
CA ALA A 198 12.56 6.67 -22.64
C ALA A 198 13.51 5.62 -22.01
N THR A 199 13.03 4.80 -21.06
CA THR A 199 13.84 3.75 -20.45
C THR A 199 14.07 2.52 -21.33
N VAL A 200 13.21 2.26 -22.31
CA VAL A 200 13.40 1.16 -23.28
C VAL A 200 14.46 1.57 -24.31
N SER A 201 14.35 2.80 -24.83
CA SER A 201 15.29 3.32 -25.83
C SER A 201 16.75 3.35 -25.39
N THR A 202 17.04 3.54 -24.10
CA THR A 202 18.42 3.52 -23.59
C THR A 202 19.02 2.11 -23.54
N ARG A 203 18.18 1.09 -23.38
CA ARG A 203 18.61 -0.31 -23.27
C ARG A 203 18.99 -0.89 -24.64
N ASP A 204 18.26 -0.48 -25.68
CA ASP A 204 18.53 -0.89 -27.06
C ASP A 204 19.78 -0.20 -27.64
N ALA A 205 20.14 0.97 -27.09
CA ALA A 205 21.37 1.69 -27.47
C ALA A 205 22.63 1.00 -26.93
N GLU A 206 22.58 0.45 -25.71
CA GLU A 206 23.73 -0.26 -25.10
C GLU A 206 23.99 -1.64 -25.73
N SER A 207 22.95 -2.35 -26.18
CA SER A 207 23.13 -3.66 -26.83
C SER A 207 23.84 -3.53 -28.18
N ASN A 208 23.54 -2.48 -28.95
CA ASN A 208 24.16 -2.25 -30.26
C ASN A 208 25.63 -1.85 -30.17
N THR A 209 26.09 -1.32 -29.03
CA THR A 209 27.50 -0.94 -28.83
C THR A 209 28.38 -2.09 -28.34
N SER A 210 27.81 -3.26 -28.01
CA SER A 210 28.58 -4.42 -27.51
C SER A 210 28.88 -5.49 -28.58
N GLU A 211 28.37 -5.31 -29.81
CA GLU A 211 28.60 -6.22 -30.94
C GLU A 211 29.68 -5.75 -31.92
N ASP A 212 30.26 -4.56 -31.70
CA ASP A 212 31.43 -4.03 -32.42
C ASP A 212 32.73 -4.21 -31.62
#